data_AF-A0A6M1TYI6-F1
#
_entry.id   AF-A0A6M1TYI6-F1
#
_cell.length_a   1.000
_cell.length_b   1.000
_cell.length_c   1.000
_cell.angle_alpha   90.00
_cell.angle_beta   90.00
_cell.angle_gamma   90.00
#
_symmetry.space_group_name_H-M   'P 1'
#
loop_
_entity.id
_entity.type
_entity.pdbx_description
1 polymer ?
#
loop_
_entity_poly.entity_id
_entity_poly.type
_entity_poly.pdbx_seq_one_letter_code
_entity_poly.pdbx_strand_id
1 'polypeptide(L)'
;MTAITTFEADDLIINVNVTFEPGSEITALTGGTVEAYVEREGAARVAANSVSIVDADTIRVAFNENTLAEGVYTLQVRATVDGVTQTVAEAVVTVKGSL
;
A
#
# COMPACT_ATOMS: atom_id res chain seq x y z
N MET A 1 16.98 3.83 -32.45
CA MET A 1 17.61 4.05 -31.14
C MET A 1 16.69 3.36 -30.13
N THR A 2 17.06 2.17 -29.67
CA THR A 2 16.22 1.39 -28.77
C THR A 2 16.79 1.54 -27.37
N ALA A 3 16.12 2.33 -26.53
CA ALA A 3 16.37 2.27 -25.11
C ALA A 3 15.49 1.15 -24.55
N ILE A 4 16.09 -0.01 -24.32
CA ILE A 4 15.51 -0.99 -23.39
C ILE A 4 15.82 -0.43 -21.99
N THR A 5 14.81 0.09 -21.31
CA THR A 5 14.87 0.34 -19.87
C THR A 5 14.35 -0.92 -19.19
N THR A 6 15.25 -1.81 -18.81
CA THR A 6 14.93 -2.87 -17.86
C THR A 6 14.59 -2.20 -16.53
N PHE A 7 13.36 -2.36 -16.05
CA PHE A 7 13.01 -2.09 -14.66
C PHE A 7 12.74 -3.44 -14.01
N GLU A 8 13.79 -4.18 -13.68
CA GLU A 8 13.69 -5.20 -12.64
C GLU A 8 13.98 -4.48 -11.32
N ALA A 9 12.94 -3.88 -10.76
CA ALA A 9 12.95 -3.60 -9.33
C ALA A 9 12.24 -4.79 -8.70
N ASP A 10 12.94 -5.53 -7.82
CA ASP A 10 12.39 -6.61 -6.98
C ASP A 10 11.48 -6.03 -5.88
N ASP A 11 10.65 -5.06 -6.26
CA ASP A 11 9.75 -4.36 -5.37
C ASP A 11 8.56 -5.25 -5.02
N LEU A 12 8.20 -5.26 -3.74
CA LEU A 12 6.95 -5.85 -3.31
C LEU A 12 5.80 -4.91 -3.71
N ILE A 13 5.03 -5.33 -4.71
CA ILE A 13 3.82 -4.63 -5.15
C ILE A 13 2.59 -5.31 -4.58
N ILE A 14 1.74 -4.54 -3.91
CA ILE A 14 0.46 -4.98 -3.36
C ILE A 14 -0.64 -4.13 -3.98
N ASN A 15 -1.56 -4.79 -4.69
CA ASN A 15 -2.80 -4.15 -5.13
C ASN A 15 -3.88 -4.39 -4.06
N VAL A 16 -4.38 -3.30 -3.51
CA VAL A 16 -5.37 -3.29 -2.43
C VAL A 16 -6.71 -2.85 -3.04
N ASN A 17 -7.67 -3.76 -3.05
CA ASN A 17 -9.05 -3.45 -3.41
C ASN A 17 -9.79 -3.02 -2.16
N VAL A 18 -10.40 -1.84 -2.20
CA VAL A 18 -11.13 -1.23 -1.10
C VAL A 18 -12.62 -1.51 -1.25
N THR A 19 -13.21 -2.14 -0.24
CA THR A 19 -14.66 -2.29 -0.16
C THR A 19 -15.22 -1.17 0.72
N PHE A 20 -16.10 -0.33 0.16
CA PHE A 20 -16.79 0.71 0.90
C PHE A 20 -18.09 0.18 1.49
N GLU A 21 -18.14 0.07 2.82
CA GLU A 21 -19.36 -0.32 3.51
C GLU A 21 -20.45 0.77 3.40
N PRO A 22 -21.74 0.39 3.35
CA PRO A 22 -22.83 1.36 3.35
C PRO A 22 -22.74 2.31 4.55
N GLY A 23 -22.69 3.62 4.28
CA GLY A 23 -22.56 4.66 5.31
C GLY A 23 -21.12 5.09 5.61
N SER A 24 -20.12 4.57 4.89
CA SER A 24 -18.76 5.10 4.91
C SER A 24 -18.73 6.55 4.39
N GLU A 25 -17.95 7.42 5.05
CA GLU A 25 -17.78 8.82 4.61
C GLU A 25 -17.01 8.89 3.28
N ILE A 26 -16.03 8.01 3.10
CA ILE A 26 -15.36 7.81 1.81
C ILE A 26 -16.09 6.70 1.05
N THR A 27 -16.52 7.02 -0.17
CA THR A 27 -17.27 6.10 -1.06
C THR A 27 -16.55 5.84 -2.40
N ALA A 28 -15.52 6.62 -2.70
CA ALA A 28 -14.58 6.41 -3.80
C ALA A 28 -13.25 7.12 -3.45
N LEU A 29 -12.15 6.64 -4.02
CA LEU A 29 -10.81 7.21 -3.82
C LEU A 29 -10.51 8.37 -4.77
N THR A 30 -11.32 8.56 -5.82
CA THR A 30 -11.08 9.53 -6.88
C THR A 30 -10.85 10.94 -6.32
N GLY A 31 -9.74 11.56 -6.72
CA GLY A 31 -9.37 12.92 -6.25
C GLY A 31 -8.78 12.97 -4.84
N GLY A 32 -8.69 11.84 -4.15
CA GLY A 32 -8.05 11.75 -2.85
C GLY A 32 -6.53 11.56 -2.89
N THR A 33 -5.95 11.47 -1.71
CA THR A 33 -4.56 11.05 -1.49
C THR A 33 -4.53 9.81 -0.61
N VAL A 34 -3.47 9.01 -0.73
CA VAL A 34 -3.32 7.76 0.00
C VAL A 34 -1.95 7.65 0.62
N GLU A 35 -1.91 7.10 1.83
CA GLU A 35 -0.70 6.76 2.56
C GLU A 35 -0.79 5.29 2.98
N ALA A 36 0.33 4.59 2.93
CA ALA A 36 0.41 3.20 3.36
C ALA A 36 1.66 2.98 4.18
N TYR A 37 1.52 2.18 5.24
CA TYR A 37 2.62 1.78 6.09
C TYR A 37 2.41 0.36 6.57
N VAL A 38 3.51 -0.31 6.86
CA VAL A 38 3.50 -1.61 7.54
C VAL A 38 4.07 -1.47 8.94
N GLU A 39 3.54 -2.26 9.85
CA GLU A 39 4.00 -2.35 11.22
C GLU A 39 4.22 -3.81 11.59
N ARG A 40 5.37 -4.10 12.21
CA ARG A 40 5.63 -5.38 12.86
C ARG A 40 5.57 -5.15 14.36
N GLU A 41 4.99 -6.11 15.09
CA GLU A 41 4.89 -6.03 16.55
C GLU A 41 6.26 -5.75 17.18
N GLY A 42 6.34 -4.69 17.99
CA GLY A 42 7.57 -4.27 18.66
C GLY A 42 8.59 -3.55 17.76
N ALA A 43 8.25 -3.22 16.51
CA ALA A 43 9.10 -2.48 15.59
C ALA A 43 8.50 -1.13 15.19
N ALA A 44 9.33 -0.23 14.65
CA ALA A 44 8.86 1.02 14.08
C ALA A 44 8.06 0.79 12.79
N ARG A 45 7.12 1.70 12.52
CA ARG A 45 6.38 1.71 11.25
C ARG A 45 7.31 1.99 10.07
N VAL A 46 7.08 1.29 8.98
CA VAL A 46 7.79 1.48 7.72
C VAL A 46 6.79 2.00 6.69
N ALA A 47 7.01 3.21 6.19
CA ALA A 47 6.18 3.78 5.13
C ALA A 47 6.47 3.08 3.79
N ALA A 48 5.44 2.92 2.97
CA ALA A 48 5.60 2.46 1.60
C ALA A 48 6.42 3.46 0.78
N ASN A 49 7.27 2.95 -0.12
CA ASN A 49 8.10 3.76 -1.00
C ASN A 49 7.25 4.51 -2.04
N SER A 50 6.19 3.86 -2.51
CA SER A 50 5.19 4.51 -3.37
C SER A 50 3.79 4.00 -3.04
N VAL A 51 2.83 4.91 -3.12
CA VAL A 51 1.40 4.63 -2.96
C VAL A 51 0.64 5.45 -3.98
N SER A 52 -0.26 4.83 -4.72
CA SER A 52 -1.06 5.51 -5.73
C SER A 52 -2.45 4.91 -5.85
N ILE A 53 -3.45 5.76 -6.04
CA ILE A 53 -4.79 5.34 -6.45
C ILE A 53 -4.71 4.98 -7.94
N VAL A 54 -5.07 3.76 -8.31
CA VAL A 54 -5.07 3.29 -9.70
C VAL A 54 -6.46 3.22 -10.31
N ASP A 55 -7.50 3.10 -9.45
CA ASP A 55 -8.90 3.20 -9.82
C ASP A 55 -9.71 3.73 -8.61
N ALA A 56 -11.01 3.98 -8.78
CA ALA A 56 -11.90 4.52 -7.76
C ALA A 56 -11.97 3.69 -6.47
N ASP A 57 -11.61 2.41 -6.52
CA ASP A 57 -11.61 1.47 -5.40
C ASP A 57 -10.27 0.72 -5.23
N THR A 58 -9.25 1.06 -6.02
CA THR A 58 -8.02 0.27 -6.09
C THR A 58 -6.80 1.13 -5.79
N ILE A 59 -5.98 0.67 -4.86
CA ILE A 59 -4.72 1.31 -4.44
C ILE A 59 -3.56 0.37 -4.77
N ARG A 60 -2.50 0.91 -5.35
CA ARG A 60 -1.22 0.22 -5.50
C ARG A 60 -0.26 0.72 -4.44
N VAL A 61 0.29 -0.21 -3.66
CA VAL A 61 1.33 0.03 -2.65
C VAL A 61 2.60 -0.67 -3.12
N ALA A 62 3.74 0.00 -3.06
CA ALA A 62 5.03 -0.63 -3.34
C ALA A 62 6.05 -0.37 -2.22
N PHE A 63 6.78 -1.42 -1.87
CA PHE A 63 7.97 -1.37 -1.02
C PHE A 63 9.18 -1.79 -1.85
N ASN A 64 10.27 -1.04 -1.73
CA ASN A 64 11.51 -1.38 -2.42
C ASN A 64 12.05 -2.71 -1.90
N GLU A 65 12.78 -3.41 -2.75
CA GLU A 65 13.56 -4.59 -2.34
C GLU A 65 14.34 -4.32 -1.03
N ASN A 66 14.43 -5.33 -0.16
CA ASN A 66 15.16 -5.28 1.11
C ASN A 66 14.64 -4.25 2.14
N THR A 67 13.56 -3.53 1.86
CA THR A 67 12.93 -2.60 2.82
C THR A 67 12.30 -3.35 3.98
N LEU A 68 11.72 -4.52 3.71
CA LEU A 68 11.04 -5.35 4.69
C LEU A 68 11.86 -6.61 4.95
N ALA A 69 12.36 -6.75 6.18
CA ALA A 69 12.97 -7.99 6.64
C ALA A 69 11.91 -9.11 6.74
N GLU A 70 12.35 -10.38 6.70
CA GLU A 70 11.48 -11.52 6.93
C GLU A 70 10.68 -11.37 8.24
N GLY A 71 9.38 -11.62 8.15
CA GLY A 71 8.46 -11.47 9.27
C GLY A 71 7.00 -11.29 8.86
N VAL A 72 6.16 -11.14 9.89
CA VAL A 72 4.73 -10.85 9.74
C VAL A 72 4.50 -9.37 10.05
N TYR A 73 3.79 -8.70 9.16
CA TYR A 73 3.47 -7.28 9.23
C TYR A 73 1.97 -7.06 9.10
N THR A 74 1.49 -5.97 9.69
CA THR A 74 0.16 -5.42 9.42
C THR A 74 0.34 -4.23 8.47
N LEU A 75 -0.17 -4.36 7.24
CA LEU A 75 -0.32 -3.27 6.29
C LEU A 75 -1.56 -2.46 6.66
N GLN A 76 -1.41 -1.15 6.82
CA GLN A 76 -2.51 -0.22 6.96
C GLN A 76 -2.46 0.80 5.82
N VAL A 77 -3.60 1.01 5.16
CA VAL A 77 -3.75 2.00 4.09
C VAL A 77 -4.78 3.03 4.54
N ARG A 78 -4.39 4.31 4.51
CA ARG A 78 -5.24 5.45 4.82
C ARG A 78 -5.50 6.24 3.57
N ALA A 79 -6.75 6.60 3.35
CA ALA A 79 -7.15 7.51 2.28
C ALA A 79 -7.65 8.81 2.89
N THR A 80 -7.29 9.92 2.25
CA THR A 80 -7.86 11.24 2.50
C THR A 80 -8.63 11.68 1.27
N VAL A 81 -9.95 11.82 1.38
CA VAL A 81 -10.85 12.27 0.31
C VAL A 81 -11.70 13.40 0.85
N ASP A 82 -11.75 14.53 0.14
CA ASP A 82 -12.52 15.73 0.55
C ASP A 82 -12.26 16.20 2.00
N GLY A 83 -11.02 16.02 2.48
CA GLY A 83 -10.60 16.40 3.83
C GLY A 83 -10.90 15.36 4.92
N VAL A 84 -11.64 14.29 4.61
CA VAL A 84 -11.88 13.16 5.51
C VAL A 84 -10.74 12.16 5.38
N THR A 85 -10.12 11.77 6.50
CA THR A 85 -9.08 10.74 6.52
C THR A 85 -9.57 9.49 7.23
N GLN A 86 -9.49 8.34 6.57
CA GLN A 86 -9.96 7.06 7.09
C GLN A 86 -8.99 5.92 6.72
N THR A 87 -8.87 4.92 7.61
CA THR A 87 -8.25 3.63 7.25
C THR A 87 -9.20 2.87 6.33
N VAL A 88 -8.80 2.67 5.08
CA VAL A 88 -9.62 2.03 4.04
C VAL A 88 -9.23 0.57 3.81
N ALA A 89 -8.05 0.15 4.29
CA ALA A 89 -7.66 -1.25 4.29
C ALA A 89 -6.70 -1.55 5.45
N GLU A 90 -6.83 -2.76 5.98
CA GLU A 90 -5.90 -3.38 6.92
C GLU A 90 -5.71 -4.84 6.53
N ALA A 91 -4.46 -5.29 6.38
CA ALA A 91 -4.15 -6.66 5.96
C ALA A 91 -2.88 -7.19 6.61
N VAL A 92 -2.85 -8.50 6.88
CA VAL A 92 -1.63 -9.17 7.34
C VAL A 92 -0.79 -9.57 6.12
N VAL A 93 0.47 -9.15 6.11
CA VAL A 93 1.46 -9.45 5.07
C VAL A 93 2.58 -10.29 5.68
N THR A 94 2.82 -11.48 5.14
CA THR A 94 3.96 -12.33 5.53
C THR A 94 5.06 -12.21 4.50
N VAL A 95 6.20 -11.63 4.89
CA VAL A 95 7.42 -11.56 4.08
C VAL A 95 8.29 -12.76 4.43
N LYS A 96 8.70 -13.54 3.43
CA LYS A 96 9.60 -14.70 3.59
C LYS A 96 10.88 -14.46 2.79
N GLY A 97 12.03 -14.77 3.37
CA GLY A 97 13.27 -14.81 2.61
C GLY A 97 13.24 -15.97 1.59
N SER A 98 13.77 -15.73 0.39
CA SER A 98 14.13 -16.80 -0.54
C SER A 98 15.54 -17.31 -0.20
N LEU A 99 15.71 -18.64 -0.20
CA LEU A 99 17.00 -19.34 -0.05
C LEU A 99 17.71 -19.52 -1.40
#